data_AF-A0A930AL88-F1
#
_entry.id   AF-A0A930AL88-F1
#
_cell.length_a   1.000
_cell.length_b   1.000
_cell.length_c   1.000
_cell.angle_alpha   90.00
_cell.angle_beta   90.00
_cell.angle_gamma   90.00
#
_symmetry.space_group_name_H-M   'P 1'
#
loop_
_entity.id
_entity.type
_entity.pdbx_description
1 polymer ?
#
loop_
_entity_poly.entity_id
_entity_poly.type
_entity_poly.pdbx_seq_one_letter_code
_entity_poly.pdbx_strand_id
1 'polypeptide(L)'
;MQRLFFCEKGESKMKKTSKNLTVKMMGALGCGLIVGLLVIFLRETLLKGNQADLWNTINNLLFADISAEGNEKAIGIFYIIGQLFVRALQVVIIPMVFTSIVLAMIHISDTKKLGRISGKTIGYFMLTTICAIVIAALAGL
;
A
#
# COMPACT_ATOMS: atom_id res chain seq x y z
N MET A 1 16.62 36.01 10.38
CA MET A 1 17.71 35.36 9.61
C MET A 1 17.94 33.89 9.97
N GLN A 2 18.07 33.49 11.24
CA GLN A 2 18.34 32.07 11.60
C GLN A 2 17.23 31.06 11.23
N ARG A 3 15.94 31.44 11.23
CA ARG A 3 14.81 30.57 10.80
C ARG A 3 14.88 30.18 9.31
N LEU A 4 15.33 31.08 8.43
CA LEU A 4 15.50 30.78 7.00
C LEU A 4 16.70 29.86 6.77
N PHE A 5 17.79 30.06 7.51
CA PHE A 5 18.95 29.17 7.45
C PHE A 5 18.64 27.75 7.95
N PHE A 6 17.80 27.59 8.99
CA PHE A 6 17.33 26.28 9.45
C PHE A 6 16.39 25.60 8.44
N CYS A 7 15.57 26.38 7.72
CA CYS A 7 14.72 25.90 6.64
C CYS A 7 15.54 25.43 5.43
N GLU A 8 16.53 26.20 4.99
CA GLU A 8 17.41 25.86 3.84
C GLU A 8 18.37 24.69 4.15
N LYS A 9 18.94 24.64 5.37
CA LYS A 9 19.77 23.51 5.83
C LYS A 9 18.93 22.23 6.05
N GLY A 10 17.67 22.39 6.47
CA GLY A 10 16.69 21.32 6.55
C GLY A 10 16.30 20.77 5.17
N GLU A 11 16.02 21.65 4.21
CA GLU A 11 15.66 21.27 2.83
C GLU A 11 16.80 20.55 2.11
N SER A 12 18.04 21.06 2.20
CA SER A 12 19.21 20.48 1.53
C SER A 12 19.63 19.12 2.11
N LYS A 13 19.57 18.93 3.44
CA LYS A 13 19.76 17.62 4.09
C LYS A 13 18.63 16.63 3.74
N MET A 14 17.39 17.10 3.70
CA MET A 14 16.23 16.29 3.31
C MET A 14 16.31 15.83 1.85
N LYS A 15 16.75 16.69 0.92
CA LYS A 15 16.88 16.33 -0.51
C LYS A 15 17.98 15.29 -0.79
N LYS A 16 19.12 15.36 -0.07
CA LYS A 16 20.22 14.38 -0.21
C LYS A 16 19.87 13.02 0.42
N THR A 17 19.11 13.02 1.52
CA THR A 17 18.64 11.78 2.17
C THR A 17 17.47 11.13 1.39
N SER A 18 16.60 11.95 0.80
CA SER A 18 15.41 11.51 0.06
C SER A 18 15.76 10.68 -1.19
N LYS A 19 16.78 11.05 -1.98
CA LYS A 19 17.16 10.26 -3.16
C LYS A 19 17.55 8.80 -2.80
N ASN A 20 18.20 8.58 -1.67
CA ASN A 20 18.54 7.23 -1.19
C ASN A 20 17.33 6.50 -0.60
N LEU A 21 16.37 7.23 -0.04
CA LEU A 21 15.17 6.65 0.55
C LEU A 21 14.15 6.24 -0.52
N THR A 22 13.89 7.10 -1.50
CA THR A 22 13.03 6.81 -2.64
C THR A 22 13.56 5.62 -3.45
N VAL A 23 14.87 5.55 -3.68
CA VAL A 23 15.51 4.40 -4.35
C VAL A 23 15.39 3.12 -3.52
N LYS A 24 15.48 3.19 -2.18
CA LYS A 24 15.28 2.03 -1.30
C LYS A 24 13.83 1.53 -1.31
N MET A 25 12.86 2.43 -1.33
CA MET A 25 11.43 2.06 -1.42
C MET A 25 11.09 1.50 -2.81
N MET A 26 11.58 2.14 -3.87
CA MET A 26 11.38 1.69 -5.25
C MET A 26 12.07 0.35 -5.51
N GLY A 27 13.25 0.12 -4.93
CA GLY A 27 13.97 -1.15 -5.00
C GLY A 27 13.18 -2.30 -4.38
N ALA A 28 12.56 -2.10 -3.22
CA ALA A 28 11.72 -3.12 -2.58
C ALA A 28 10.49 -3.48 -3.44
N LEU A 29 9.83 -2.47 -4.02
CA LEU A 29 8.66 -2.65 -4.89
C LEU A 29 9.04 -3.36 -6.20
N GLY A 30 10.15 -2.96 -6.82
CA GLY A 30 10.66 -3.57 -8.05
C GLY A 30 11.07 -5.03 -7.85
N CYS A 31 11.87 -5.32 -6.82
CA CYS A 31 12.27 -6.69 -6.51
C CYS A 31 11.05 -7.57 -6.18
N GLY A 32 10.07 -7.06 -5.43
CA GLY A 32 8.83 -7.79 -5.12
C GLY A 32 8.02 -8.14 -6.37
N LEU A 33 7.87 -7.19 -7.30
CA LEU A 33 7.17 -7.43 -8.57
C LEU A 33 7.91 -8.48 -9.43
N ILE A 34 9.24 -8.36 -9.55
CA ILE A 34 10.07 -9.28 -10.36
C ILE A 34 10.01 -10.70 -9.81
N VAL A 35 10.18 -10.87 -8.49
CA VAL A 35 10.09 -12.17 -7.82
C VAL A 35 8.68 -12.76 -7.98
N GLY A 36 7.63 -11.95 -7.81
CA GLY A 36 6.25 -12.39 -8.02
C GLY A 36 5.99 -12.88 -9.44
N LEU A 37 6.46 -12.14 -10.45
CA LEU A 37 6.31 -12.50 -11.86
C LEU A 37 7.11 -13.77 -12.21
N LEU A 38 8.30 -13.93 -11.62
CA LEU A 38 9.13 -15.12 -11.80
C LEU A 38 8.50 -16.37 -11.17
N VAL A 39 7.85 -16.25 -10.01
CA VAL A 39 7.09 -17.36 -9.38
C VAL A 39 5.87 -17.76 -10.24
N ILE A 40 5.18 -16.79 -10.85
CA ILE A 40 4.06 -17.05 -11.79
C ILE A 40 4.57 -17.76 -13.06
N PHE A 41 5.73 -17.36 -13.57
CA PHE A 41 6.35 -18.01 -14.74
C PHE A 41 6.82 -19.44 -14.43
N LEU A 42 7.35 -19.67 -13.23
CA LEU A 42 7.78 -20.99 -12.77
C LEU A 42 6.57 -21.94 -12.63
N ARG A 43 5.42 -21.44 -12.16
CA ARG A 43 4.15 -22.17 -12.18
C ARG A 43 3.79 -22.64 -13.58
N GLU A 44 3.87 -21.76 -14.57
CA GLU A 44 3.48 -22.09 -15.95
C GLU A 44 4.42 -23.12 -16.59
N THR A 45 5.71 -23.08 -16.24
CA THR A 45 6.71 -24.04 -16.71
C THR A 45 6.52 -25.42 -16.08
N LEU A 46 6.13 -25.49 -14.80
CA LEU A 46 5.89 -26.74 -14.07
C LEU A 46 4.56 -27.42 -14.46
N LEU A 47 3.53 -26.63 -14.76
CA LEU A 47 2.24 -27.16 -15.25
C LEU A 47 2.35 -27.77 -16.67
N LYS A 48 3.24 -27.25 -17.53
CA LYS A 48 3.51 -27.80 -18.87
C LYS A 48 4.36 -29.09 -18.81
N GLY A 49 5.12 -29.31 -17.74
CA GLY A 49 6.03 -30.46 -17.57
C GLY A 49 5.43 -31.71 -16.91
N ASN A 50 4.10 -31.78 -16.70
CA ASN A 50 3.40 -32.91 -16.06
C ASN A 50 3.88 -33.25 -14.63
N GLN A 51 4.41 -32.27 -13.88
CA GLN A 51 4.83 -32.40 -12.47
C GLN A 51 3.93 -31.59 -11.54
N ALA A 52 2.62 -31.87 -11.58
CA ALA A 52 1.61 -31.18 -10.78
C ALA A 52 1.84 -31.36 -9.26
N ASP A 53 2.41 -32.49 -8.83
CA ASP A 53 2.66 -32.80 -7.41
C ASP A 53 3.72 -31.91 -6.75
N LEU A 54 4.76 -31.52 -7.50
CA LEU A 54 5.81 -30.62 -7.04
C LEU A 54 5.25 -29.21 -6.82
N TRP A 55 4.41 -28.74 -7.76
CA TRP A 55 3.71 -27.47 -7.62
C TRP A 55 2.70 -27.48 -6.47
N ASN A 56 1.93 -28.56 -6.28
CA ASN A 56 0.98 -28.68 -5.17
C ASN A 56 1.69 -28.68 -3.81
N THR A 57 2.85 -29.31 -3.70
CA THR A 57 3.66 -29.29 -2.46
C THR A 57 4.21 -27.90 -2.18
N ILE A 58 4.74 -27.19 -3.19
CA ILE A 58 5.21 -25.81 -3.06
C ILE A 58 4.05 -24.88 -2.68
N ASN A 59 2.90 -25.01 -3.34
CA ASN A 59 1.71 -24.21 -3.04
C ASN A 59 1.23 -24.44 -1.61
N ASN A 60 1.17 -25.70 -1.16
CA ASN A 60 0.74 -26.05 0.21
C ASN A 60 1.72 -25.57 1.29
N LEU A 61 2.99 -25.39 0.97
CA LEU A 61 4.02 -24.97 1.93
C LEU A 61 4.23 -23.43 1.94
N LEU A 62 4.21 -22.79 0.78
CA LEU A 62 4.52 -21.37 0.61
C LEU A 62 3.29 -20.47 0.48
N PHE A 63 2.23 -20.89 -0.23
CA PHE A 63 1.10 -20.03 -0.65
C PHE A 63 -0.28 -20.50 -0.17
N ALA A 64 -0.36 -21.55 0.65
CA ALA A 64 -1.64 -22.05 1.11
C ALA A 64 -2.42 -21.01 1.90
N ASP A 65 -3.65 -20.78 1.46
CA ASP A 65 -4.64 -20.03 2.20
C ASP A 65 -5.30 -20.98 3.22
N ILE A 66 -4.91 -20.85 4.48
CA ILE A 66 -5.43 -21.68 5.59
C ILE A 66 -6.89 -21.33 5.96
N SER A 67 -7.49 -20.32 5.32
CA SER A 67 -8.89 -19.94 5.55
C SER A 67 -9.90 -20.78 4.75
N ALA A 68 -9.44 -21.66 3.85
CA ALA A 68 -10.28 -22.57 3.08
C ALA A 68 -10.40 -23.96 3.73
N GLU A 69 -11.61 -24.51 3.82
CA GLU A 69 -11.90 -25.82 4.40
C GLU A 69 -11.22 -26.94 3.59
N GLY A 70 -10.20 -27.61 4.16
CA GLY A 70 -9.52 -28.77 3.54
C GLY A 70 -7.98 -28.80 3.59
N ASN A 71 -7.30 -27.80 4.18
CA ASN A 71 -5.82 -27.71 4.21
C ASN A 71 -5.21 -27.73 5.62
N GLU A 72 -5.59 -28.72 6.43
CA GLU A 72 -5.19 -28.84 7.85
C GLU A 72 -3.68 -29.07 8.10
N LYS A 73 -2.90 -29.34 7.04
CA LYS A 73 -1.43 -29.58 7.11
C LYS A 73 -0.59 -28.51 6.42
N ALA A 74 -1.21 -27.46 5.90
CA ALA A 74 -0.52 -26.45 5.13
C ALA A 74 -0.02 -25.33 6.07
N ILE A 75 1.29 -25.06 6.08
CA ILE A 75 1.90 -24.08 6.98
C ILE A 75 1.67 -22.64 6.49
N GLY A 76 1.43 -22.44 5.18
CA GLY A 76 1.00 -21.16 4.61
C GLY A 76 1.83 -19.96 5.09
N ILE A 77 3.16 -20.10 5.14
CA ILE A 77 4.03 -19.14 5.84
C ILE A 77 3.92 -17.71 5.28
N PHE A 78 3.71 -17.57 3.97
CA PHE A 78 3.52 -16.26 3.35
C PHE A 78 2.16 -15.64 3.72
N TYR A 79 1.12 -16.45 3.84
CA TYR A 79 -0.23 -16.00 4.24
C TYR A 79 -0.23 -15.50 5.69
N ILE A 80 0.37 -16.26 6.62
CA ILE A 80 0.43 -15.82 8.03
C ILE A 80 1.27 -14.55 8.20
N ILE A 81 2.39 -14.42 7.46
CA ILE A 81 3.21 -13.20 7.46
C ILE A 81 2.43 -12.03 6.85
N GLY A 82 1.73 -12.24 5.73
CA GLY A 82 0.93 -11.21 5.07
C GLY A 82 -0.22 -10.72 5.95
N GLN A 83 -0.92 -11.65 6.61
CA GLN A 83 -2.00 -11.32 7.53
C GLN A 83 -1.46 -10.57 8.75
N LEU A 84 -0.37 -11.04 9.36
CA LEU A 84 0.28 -10.35 10.49
C LEU A 84 0.75 -8.94 10.09
N PHE A 85 1.30 -8.78 8.87
CA PHE A 85 1.75 -7.49 8.35
C PHE A 85 0.60 -6.50 8.21
N VAL A 86 -0.52 -6.90 7.60
CA VAL A 86 -1.70 -6.02 7.47
C VAL A 86 -2.28 -5.66 8.83
N ARG A 87 -2.34 -6.61 9.78
CA ARG A 87 -2.78 -6.36 11.16
C ARG A 87 -1.84 -5.38 11.89
N ALA A 88 -0.54 -5.50 11.70
CA ALA A 88 0.45 -4.56 12.25
C ALA A 88 0.27 -3.15 11.67
N LEU A 89 0.06 -3.02 10.35
CA LEU A 89 -0.24 -1.73 9.72
C LEU A 89 -1.53 -1.10 10.28
N GLN A 90 -2.58 -1.90 10.50
CA GLN A 90 -3.85 -1.42 11.06
C GLN A 90 -3.69 -0.82 12.47
N VAL A 91 -2.89 -1.43 13.35
CA VAL A 91 -2.64 -0.90 14.71
C VAL A 91 -1.97 0.48 14.66
N VAL A 92 -1.13 0.73 13.65
CA VAL A 92 -0.43 2.02 13.48
C VAL A 92 -1.36 3.10 12.88
N ILE A 93 -2.28 2.72 11.99
CA ILE A 93 -3.16 3.66 11.29
C ILE A 93 -4.10 4.39 12.27
N ILE A 94 -4.70 3.67 13.22
CA ILE A 94 -5.71 4.21 14.14
C ILE A 94 -5.20 5.44 14.94
N PRO A 95 -4.07 5.37 15.67
CA PRO A 95 -3.56 6.52 16.42
C PRO A 95 -3.01 7.62 15.50
N MET A 96 -2.44 7.26 14.35
CA MET A 96 -1.92 8.23 13.38
C MET A 96 -3.04 9.12 12.82
N VAL A 97 -4.18 8.53 12.46
CA VAL A 97 -5.33 9.27 11.93
C VAL A 97 -5.95 10.15 13.02
N PHE A 98 -6.13 9.60 14.22
CA PHE A 98 -6.70 10.37 15.34
C PHE A 98 -5.86 11.61 15.68
N THR A 99 -4.56 11.43 15.87
CA THR A 99 -3.64 12.55 16.18
C THR A 99 -3.60 13.59 15.06
N SER A 100 -3.62 13.14 13.80
CA SER A 100 -3.68 14.04 12.63
C SER A 100 -4.93 14.91 12.62
N ILE A 101 -6.11 14.32 12.88
CA ILE A 101 -7.38 15.07 12.91
C ILE A 101 -7.40 16.06 14.07
N VAL A 102 -6.97 15.65 15.27
CA VAL A 102 -6.94 16.52 16.46
C VAL A 102 -6.00 17.71 16.23
N LEU A 103 -4.79 17.48 15.72
CA LEU A 103 -3.86 18.56 15.39
C LEU A 103 -4.42 19.50 14.31
N ALA A 104 -5.11 18.97 13.31
CA ALA A 104 -5.75 19.77 12.26
C ALA A 104 -6.85 20.69 12.80
N MET A 105 -7.70 20.16 13.70
CA MET A 105 -8.77 20.92 14.34
C MET A 105 -8.24 22.02 15.26
N ILE A 106 -7.14 21.78 15.99
CA ILE A 106 -6.51 22.78 16.85
C ILE A 106 -5.99 23.98 16.04
N HIS A 107 -5.41 23.73 14.86
CA HIS A 107 -4.87 24.80 14.01
C HIS A 107 -5.94 25.62 13.29
N ILE A 108 -7.16 25.09 13.15
CA ILE A 108 -8.27 25.78 12.47
C ILE A 108 -9.38 26.06 13.47
N SER A 109 -9.29 27.19 14.17
CA SER A 109 -10.32 27.65 15.11
C SER A 109 -11.49 28.41 14.45
N ASP A 110 -11.38 28.76 13.17
CA ASP A 110 -12.43 29.47 12.42
C ASP A 110 -13.31 28.49 11.62
N THR A 111 -14.45 28.13 12.22
CA THR A 111 -15.42 27.16 11.68
C THR A 111 -15.97 27.57 10.31
N LYS A 112 -16.10 28.88 10.02
CA LYS A 112 -16.62 29.36 8.72
C LYS A 112 -15.60 29.15 7.61
N LYS A 113 -14.31 29.38 7.88
CA LYS A 113 -13.24 29.10 6.92
C LYS A 113 -13.05 27.60 6.70
N LEU A 114 -13.13 26.79 7.76
CA LEU A 114 -13.07 25.32 7.69
C LEU A 114 -14.15 24.76 6.76
N GLY A 115 -15.41 25.21 6.94
CA GLY A 115 -16.53 24.77 6.12
C GLY A 115 -16.37 25.07 4.63
N ARG A 116 -15.83 26.25 4.27
CA ARG A 116 -15.59 26.62 2.87
C ARG A 116 -14.46 25.82 2.22
N ILE A 117 -13.45 25.43 2.99
CA ILE A 117 -12.34 24.60 2.51
C ILE A 117 -12.82 23.16 2.33
N SER A 118 -13.48 22.59 3.35
CA SER A 118 -14.06 21.25 3.29
C SER A 118 -15.08 21.12 2.14
N GLY A 119 -15.93 22.13 1.95
CA GLY A 119 -16.88 22.16 0.83
C GLY A 119 -16.22 22.12 -0.55
N LYS A 120 -15.08 22.83 -0.74
CA LYS A 120 -14.31 22.72 -1.98
C LYS A 120 -13.72 21.32 -2.16
N THR A 121 -13.15 20.74 -1.11
CA THR A 121 -12.56 19.40 -1.15
C THR A 121 -13.60 18.33 -1.48
N ILE A 122 -14.77 18.35 -0.83
CA ILE A 122 -15.86 17.42 -1.11
C ILE A 122 -16.34 17.58 -2.55
N GLY A 123 -16.49 18.83 -3.04
CA GLY A 123 -16.84 19.10 -4.43
C GLY A 123 -15.85 18.50 -5.43
N TYR A 124 -14.54 18.66 -5.18
CA TYR A 124 -13.51 18.03 -6.01
C TYR A 124 -13.55 16.49 -5.94
N PHE A 125 -13.79 15.92 -4.76
CA PHE A 125 -13.88 14.47 -4.58
C PHE A 125 -15.08 13.86 -5.32
N MET A 126 -16.24 14.52 -5.26
CA MET A 126 -17.43 14.09 -6.01
C MET A 126 -17.20 14.20 -7.52
N LEU A 127 -16.62 15.30 -8.00
CA LEU A 127 -16.35 15.50 -9.42
C LEU A 127 -15.41 14.41 -9.97
N THR A 128 -14.30 14.14 -9.27
CA THR A 128 -13.36 13.09 -9.72
C THR A 128 -13.97 11.70 -9.66
N THR A 129 -14.82 11.41 -8.68
CA THR A 129 -15.54 10.13 -8.58
C THR A 129 -16.49 9.94 -9.77
N ILE A 130 -17.24 10.98 -10.17
CA ILE A 130 -18.12 10.93 -11.34
C ILE A 130 -17.29 10.72 -12.62
N CYS A 131 -16.20 11.47 -12.80
CA CYS A 131 -15.32 11.30 -13.95
C CYS A 131 -14.72 9.88 -14.01
N ALA A 132 -14.27 9.33 -12.88
CA ALA A 132 -13.71 7.99 -12.79
C ALA A 132 -14.75 6.92 -13.15
N ILE A 133 -15.99 7.04 -12.67
CA ILE A 133 -17.08 6.12 -12.99
C ILE A 133 -17.43 6.18 -14.48
N VAL A 134 -17.48 7.38 -15.08
CA VAL A 134 -17.75 7.53 -16.52
C VAL A 134 -16.64 6.88 -17.36
N ILE A 135 -15.37 7.10 -17.03
CA ILE A 135 -14.25 6.47 -17.73
C ILE A 135 -14.29 4.94 -17.55
N ALA A 136 -14.57 4.45 -16.34
CA ALA A 136 -14.68 3.02 -16.08
C ALA A 136 -15.83 2.38 -16.87
N ALA A 137 -16.98 3.05 -16.97
CA ALA A 137 -18.12 2.58 -17.74
C ALA A 137 -17.84 2.57 -19.25
N LEU A 138 -17.10 3.56 -19.77
CA LEU A 138 -16.71 3.61 -21.19
C LEU A 138 -15.62 2.60 -21.55
N ALA A 139 -14.68 2.32 -20.65
CA ALA A 139 -13.62 1.34 -20.87
C ALA A 139 -14.09 -0.11 -20.63
N GLY A 140 -15.13 -0.29 -19.81
CA GLY A 140 -15.73 -1.59 -19.49
C GLY A 140 -16.85 -2.02 -20.44
N LEU A 141 -17.34 -1.13 -21.31
CA LEU A 141 -18.26 -1.42 -22.41
C LEU A 141 -17.47 -1.78 -23.67
#